data_AF-A0A2W2L264-F1
#
_entry.id   AF-A0A2W2L264-F1
#
_cell.length_a   1.000
_cell.length_b   1.000
_cell.length_c   1.000
_cell.angle_alpha   90.00
_cell.angle_beta   90.00
_cell.angle_gamma   90.00
#
_symmetry.space_group_name_H-M   'P 1'
#
loop_
_entity.id
_entity.type
_entity.pdbx_description
1 polymer ?
#
loop_
_entity_poly.entity_id
_entity_poly.type
_entity_poly.pdbx_seq_one_letter_code
_entity_poly.pdbx_strand_id
1 'polypeptide(L)'
;MELFHAVLWSGMGREESFKPEALRQLRELGGVSRRMLADAVGVTQRTVAYWESGQRKPEARQLHALMSFFKVDVHYLTNRPRGSATLRDLRREAGFSSADRAAQAVSGRKVMRGISFDGTKLLRLERGLPVRGTACSTPEHAGRLAKALALVYKVPEHVVVDAWRRTRPDEPAPVLPRPGPRAGRSALMETWNGLNDRQRIYLEACFLQDVEEERAERERYSRTGQRRPAAEWRKMTLALYAPPEITGYSRLQERLRDRGVHDPGTGPSIAALNRRGLITVHYDTVTIPGAGLIKRTRVEMTKRGRAVARAALGVSLSQSAPAPMMSVWLWRTLVRVAFASQRGGDYDLVGRARLHLTVKTGPGREAPSRGYLEHRLPDGATWGRHAWFPSASGWRHIADYLAQYRELYPMVPTDGLEDLIPPQYRTPVVSGGS
;
A
#
# COMPACT_ATOMS: atom_id res chain seq x y z
N MET A 1 -8.16 4.63 46.63
CA MET A 1 -7.21 5.04 45.57
C MET A 1 -7.78 4.91 44.15
N GLU A 2 -9.10 4.79 43.97
CA GLU A 2 -9.75 4.71 42.64
C GLU A 2 -10.38 6.02 42.14
N LEU A 3 -10.35 7.09 42.95
CA LEU A 3 -10.96 8.38 42.58
C LEU A 3 -10.01 9.35 41.85
N PHE A 4 -8.73 9.01 41.72
CA PHE A 4 -7.76 9.82 40.95
C PHE A 4 -7.77 9.52 39.44
N HIS A 5 -8.32 8.37 39.01
CA HIS A 5 -8.38 8.00 37.59
C HIS A 5 -9.62 8.55 36.85
N ALA A 6 -10.71 8.85 37.56
CA ALA A 6 -11.95 9.37 36.97
C ALA A 6 -11.92 10.89 36.68
N VAL A 7 -11.01 11.63 37.31
CA VAL A 7 -10.92 13.11 37.17
C VAL A 7 -9.94 13.54 36.07
N LEU A 8 -9.10 12.63 35.54
CA LEU A 8 -8.16 12.94 34.46
C LEU A 8 -8.74 12.80 33.04
N TRP A 9 -9.99 12.36 32.88
CA TRP A 9 -10.57 12.09 31.54
C TRP A 9 -11.69 13.05 31.10
N SER A 10 -12.14 13.96 31.96
CA SER A 10 -13.23 14.90 31.64
C SER A 10 -12.78 16.29 31.13
N GLY A 11 -11.51 16.49 30.75
CA GLY A 11 -11.00 17.85 30.50
C GLY A 11 -9.80 18.04 29.57
N MET A 12 -9.43 17.09 28.70
CA MET A 12 -8.36 17.32 27.71
C MET A 12 -8.82 16.97 26.30
N GLY A 13 -9.62 17.88 25.72
CA GLY A 13 -9.46 18.16 24.30
C GLY A 13 -8.01 18.60 24.07
N ARG A 14 -7.13 17.66 23.69
CA ARG A 14 -5.81 18.00 23.17
C ARG A 14 -6.04 18.75 21.85
N GLU A 15 -6.26 20.06 21.93
CA GLU A 15 -6.21 20.90 20.75
C GLU A 15 -4.88 20.66 20.05
N GLU A 16 -4.94 20.31 18.76
CA GLU A 16 -3.79 20.38 17.87
C GLU A 16 -3.22 21.80 17.96
N SER A 17 -2.15 22.00 18.74
CA SER A 17 -1.48 23.29 18.77
C SER A 17 -0.66 23.41 17.48
N PHE A 18 -1.13 24.30 16.61
CA PHE A 18 -0.33 24.83 15.51
C PHE A 18 1.02 25.35 16.07
N LYS A 19 2.09 25.24 15.28
CA LYS A 19 3.46 25.69 15.62
C LYS A 19 3.79 26.98 14.82
N PRO A 20 3.55 28.17 15.39
CA PRO A 20 3.86 29.44 14.74
C PRO A 20 5.31 29.55 14.27
N GLU A 21 6.24 29.11 15.12
CA GLU A 21 7.68 29.19 14.90
C GLU A 21 8.10 28.29 13.73
N ALA A 22 7.51 27.10 13.62
CA ALA A 22 7.79 26.17 12.53
C ALA A 22 7.31 26.71 11.18
N LEU A 23 6.14 27.38 11.14
CA LEU A 23 5.68 28.06 9.92
C LEU A 23 6.66 29.15 9.51
N ARG A 24 7.09 29.99 10.46
CA ARG A 24 8.05 31.06 10.21
C ARG A 24 9.38 30.50 9.69
N GLN A 25 9.91 29.45 10.30
CA GLN A 25 11.14 28.79 9.87
C GLN A 25 11.02 28.21 8.46
N LEU A 26 9.94 27.50 8.13
CA LEU A 26 9.69 26.98 6.79
C LEU A 26 9.67 28.10 5.74
N ARG A 27 9.05 29.23 6.09
CA ARG A 27 9.00 30.41 5.23
C ARG A 27 10.40 31.01 5.02
N GLU A 28 11.16 31.23 6.09
CA GLU A 28 12.48 31.86 6.04
C GLU A 28 13.51 30.98 5.33
N LEU A 29 13.56 29.68 5.64
CA LEU A 29 14.42 28.72 4.96
C LEU A 29 14.09 28.56 3.47
N GLY A 30 12.81 28.71 3.11
CA GLY A 30 12.37 28.70 1.72
C GLY A 30 12.59 30.01 0.97
N GLY A 31 13.14 31.05 1.61
CA GLY A 31 13.29 32.39 1.00
C GLY A 31 11.94 33.05 0.67
N VAL A 32 10.86 32.64 1.34
CA VAL A 32 9.49 33.06 1.03
C VAL A 32 9.13 34.33 1.81
N SER A 33 8.59 35.36 1.14
CA SER A 33 8.07 36.52 1.86
C SER A 33 6.67 36.25 2.42
N ARG A 34 6.27 36.94 3.50
CA ARG A 34 4.90 36.81 4.05
C ARG A 34 3.82 37.10 3.01
N ARG A 35 4.08 38.07 2.12
CA ARG A 35 3.18 38.44 1.02
C ARG A 35 3.05 37.31 0.02
N MET A 36 4.18 36.77 -0.45
CA MET A 36 4.16 35.64 -1.40
C MET A 36 3.45 34.41 -0.82
N LEU A 37 3.68 34.10 0.46
CA LEU A 37 2.96 33.03 1.13
C LEU A 37 1.46 33.30 1.18
N ALA A 38 1.07 34.53 1.55
CA ALA A 38 -0.32 34.93 1.64
C ALA A 38 -1.04 34.83 0.29
N ASP A 39 -0.43 35.34 -0.77
CA ASP A 39 -0.94 35.26 -2.14
C ASP A 39 -1.10 33.79 -2.58
N ALA A 40 -0.12 32.94 -2.26
CA ALA A 40 -0.15 31.52 -2.62
C ALA A 40 -1.23 30.70 -1.88
N VAL A 41 -1.54 31.05 -0.63
CA VAL A 41 -2.56 30.34 0.17
C VAL A 41 -3.93 31.03 0.20
N GLY A 42 -4.07 32.16 -0.51
CA GLY A 42 -5.34 32.89 -0.66
C GLY A 42 -5.78 33.63 0.60
N VAL A 43 -4.84 34.22 1.35
CA VAL A 43 -5.12 35.04 2.55
C VAL A 43 -4.38 36.38 2.47
N THR A 44 -4.58 37.25 3.45
CA THR A 44 -3.83 38.51 3.53
C THR A 44 -2.48 38.32 4.21
N GLN A 45 -1.51 39.17 3.87
CA GLN A 45 -0.19 39.19 4.54
C GLN A 45 -0.33 39.33 6.07
N ARG A 46 -1.32 40.10 6.53
CA ARG A 46 -1.62 40.27 7.96
C ARG A 46 -2.05 38.97 8.62
N THR A 47 -2.85 38.16 7.93
CA THR A 47 -3.26 36.83 8.42
C THR A 47 -2.07 35.91 8.61
N VAL A 48 -1.11 35.90 7.68
CA VAL A 48 0.15 35.14 7.83
C VAL A 48 0.94 35.64 9.05
N ALA A 49 1.06 36.96 9.23
CA ALA A 49 1.74 37.52 10.39
C ALA A 49 1.08 37.10 11.73
N TYR A 50 -0.25 37.06 11.78
CA TYR A 50 -0.99 36.57 12.96
C TYR A 50 -0.82 35.08 13.23
N TRP A 51 -0.60 34.26 12.20
CA TRP A 51 -0.27 32.85 12.38
C TRP A 51 1.14 32.66 12.91
N GLU A 52 2.12 33.39 12.37
CA GLU A 52 3.52 33.33 12.79
C GLU A 52 3.75 33.89 14.20
N SER A 53 2.88 34.78 14.67
CA SER A 53 2.91 35.30 16.05
C SER A 53 2.06 34.49 17.03
N GLY A 54 1.34 33.46 16.55
CA GLY A 54 0.45 32.64 17.38
C GLY A 54 -0.87 33.30 17.77
N GLN A 55 -1.14 34.54 17.36
CA GLN A 55 -2.39 35.26 17.66
C GLN A 55 -3.63 34.59 17.05
N ARG A 56 -3.47 33.90 15.93
CA ARG A 56 -4.54 33.11 15.29
C ARG A 56 -3.99 31.77 14.80
N LYS A 57 -4.87 30.78 14.71
CA LYS A 57 -4.57 29.46 14.12
C LYS A 57 -5.18 29.36 12.72
N PRO A 58 -4.51 28.72 11.75
CA PRO A 58 -5.10 28.48 10.44
C PRO A 58 -6.27 27.49 10.52
N GLU A 59 -7.34 27.75 9.76
CA GLU A 59 -8.42 26.80 9.55
C GLU A 59 -7.98 25.62 8.69
N ALA A 60 -8.82 24.57 8.60
CA ALA A 60 -8.54 23.37 7.80
C ALA A 60 -8.11 23.67 6.35
N ARG A 61 -8.83 24.56 5.65
CA ARG A 61 -8.48 24.97 4.28
C ARG A 61 -7.09 25.62 4.20
N GLN A 62 -6.81 26.52 5.13
CA GLN A 62 -5.56 27.26 5.19
C GLN A 62 -4.40 26.33 5.56
N LEU A 63 -4.61 25.42 6.51
CA LEU A 63 -3.66 24.39 6.88
C LEU A 63 -3.33 23.47 5.69
N HIS A 64 -4.35 23.01 4.97
CA HIS A 64 -4.15 22.20 3.76
C HIS A 64 -3.39 22.97 2.66
N ALA A 65 -3.66 24.27 2.51
CA ALA A 65 -2.95 25.13 1.57
C ALA A 65 -1.48 25.30 1.97
N LEU A 66 -1.19 25.54 3.25
CA LEU A 66 0.18 25.61 3.78
C LEU A 66 0.94 24.30 3.56
N MET A 67 0.34 23.15 3.89
CA MET A 67 0.91 21.82 3.65
C MET A 67 1.21 21.61 2.15
N SER A 68 0.31 22.03 1.27
CA SER A 68 0.46 21.91 -0.17
C SER A 68 1.56 22.83 -0.73
N PHE A 69 1.64 24.06 -0.24
CA PHE A 69 2.63 25.07 -0.66
C PHE A 69 4.05 24.63 -0.29
N PHE A 70 4.28 24.30 0.98
CA PHE A 70 5.60 23.87 1.46
C PHE A 70 5.91 22.40 1.15
N LYS A 71 4.95 21.64 0.63
CA LYS A 71 5.04 20.19 0.40
C LYS A 71 5.45 19.42 1.66
N VAL A 72 4.91 19.83 2.82
CA VAL A 72 5.17 19.23 4.13
C VAL A 72 3.94 18.51 4.66
N ASP A 73 4.18 17.56 5.56
CA ASP A 73 3.13 16.92 6.36
C ASP A 73 2.66 17.83 7.50
N VAL A 74 1.43 17.62 7.98
CA VAL A 74 0.82 18.40 9.07
C VAL A 74 1.63 18.38 10.38
N HIS A 75 2.42 17.33 10.63
CA HIS A 75 3.28 17.24 11.81
C HIS A 75 4.39 18.31 11.86
N TYR A 76 4.81 18.85 10.71
CA TYR A 76 5.76 19.97 10.69
C TYR A 76 5.12 21.26 11.21
N LEU A 77 3.79 21.41 11.03
CA LEU A 77 3.04 22.60 11.39
C LEU A 77 2.26 22.46 12.70
N THR A 78 2.18 21.26 13.30
CA THR A 78 1.42 20.99 14.53
C THR A 78 2.18 20.08 15.49
N ASN A 79 1.83 20.10 16.78
CA ASN A 79 2.38 19.18 17.78
C ASN A 79 1.77 17.78 17.75
N ARG A 80 0.91 17.47 16.77
CA ARG A 80 0.23 16.18 16.74
C ARG A 80 1.22 15.05 16.42
N PRO A 81 1.29 13.97 17.23
CA PRO A 81 2.09 12.80 16.90
C PRO A 81 1.66 12.21 15.54
N ARG A 82 2.63 11.63 14.83
CA ARG A 82 2.34 10.93 13.58
C ARG A 82 1.50 9.68 13.86
N GLY A 83 0.56 9.37 12.97
CA GLY A 83 -0.30 8.19 13.12
C GLY A 83 -1.37 8.29 14.22
N SER A 84 -1.52 9.43 14.90
CA SER A 84 -2.55 9.63 15.92
C SER A 84 -3.80 10.36 15.40
N ALA A 85 -3.93 10.55 14.08
CA ALA A 85 -5.03 11.32 13.48
C ALA A 85 -6.40 10.67 13.74
N THR A 86 -7.36 11.44 14.22
CA THR A 86 -8.78 11.07 14.33
C THR A 86 -9.52 11.31 13.01
N LEU A 87 -10.78 10.88 12.90
CA LEU A 87 -11.59 11.14 11.69
C LEU A 87 -11.74 12.65 11.42
N ARG A 88 -11.88 13.45 12.48
CA ARG A 88 -11.95 14.91 12.40
C ARG A 88 -10.67 15.50 11.84
N ASP A 89 -9.54 14.98 12.27
CA ASP A 89 -8.23 15.44 11.84
C ASP A 89 -8.00 15.15 10.35
N LEU A 90 -8.33 13.94 9.90
CA LEU A 90 -8.26 13.58 8.49
C LEU A 90 -9.14 14.49 7.62
N ARG A 91 -10.33 14.86 8.10
CA ARG A 91 -11.19 15.84 7.43
C ARG A 91 -10.52 17.21 7.32
N ARG A 92 -9.90 17.70 8.41
CA ARG A 92 -9.22 19.00 8.43
C ARG A 92 -8.01 19.02 7.50
N GLU A 93 -7.20 17.97 7.52
CA GLU A 93 -6.04 17.79 6.64
C GLU A 93 -6.42 17.69 5.17
N ALA A 94 -7.60 17.15 4.87
CA ALA A 94 -8.18 17.15 3.53
C ALA A 94 -8.74 18.52 3.10
N GLY A 95 -8.65 19.56 3.95
CA GLY A 95 -9.08 20.92 3.66
C GLY A 95 -10.56 21.19 3.88
N PHE A 96 -11.30 20.29 4.54
CA PHE A 96 -12.72 20.49 4.80
C PHE A 96 -12.95 21.16 6.17
N SER A 97 -13.19 22.48 6.18
CA SER A 97 -13.56 23.20 7.43
C SER A 97 -14.94 22.79 7.96
N SER A 98 -15.92 22.56 7.07
CA SER A 98 -17.30 22.17 7.42
C SER A 98 -17.51 20.67 7.23
N ALA A 99 -18.19 20.05 8.21
CA ALA A 99 -18.62 18.66 8.14
C ALA A 99 -19.65 18.43 7.02
N ASP A 100 -20.55 19.38 6.77
CA ASP A 100 -21.57 19.26 5.71
C ASP A 100 -20.94 19.12 4.33
N ARG A 101 -19.94 19.95 4.01
CA ARG A 101 -19.24 19.87 2.72
C ARG A 101 -18.49 18.54 2.56
N ALA A 102 -17.88 18.06 3.64
CA ALA A 102 -17.21 16.75 3.63
C ALA A 102 -18.23 15.62 3.42
N ALA A 103 -19.34 15.64 4.15
CA ALA A 103 -20.41 14.64 4.04
C ALA A 103 -21.07 14.66 2.66
N GLN A 104 -21.33 15.83 2.08
CA GLN A 104 -21.84 15.96 0.71
C GLN A 104 -20.89 15.30 -0.31
N ALA A 105 -19.58 15.54 -0.19
CA ALA A 105 -18.58 14.92 -1.06
C ALA A 105 -18.51 13.39 -0.87
N VAL A 106 -18.71 12.90 0.35
CA VAL A 106 -18.78 11.46 0.69
C VAL A 106 -20.02 10.83 0.08
N SER A 107 -21.20 11.42 0.27
CA SER A 107 -22.48 10.92 -0.22
C SER A 107 -22.56 10.88 -1.74
N GLY A 108 -21.86 11.77 -2.44
CA GLY A 108 -21.76 11.75 -3.90
C GLY A 108 -20.96 10.57 -4.49
N ARG A 109 -20.30 9.75 -3.66
CA ARG A 109 -19.51 8.60 -4.16
C ARG A 109 -20.41 7.42 -4.51
N LYS A 110 -20.10 6.73 -5.62
CA LYS A 110 -20.81 5.51 -6.05
C LYS A 110 -20.90 4.44 -4.95
N VAL A 111 -19.85 4.31 -4.14
CA VAL A 111 -19.81 3.34 -3.02
C VAL A 111 -20.84 3.66 -1.92
N MET A 112 -21.38 4.88 -1.86
CA MET A 112 -22.42 5.31 -0.91
C MET A 112 -23.85 5.20 -1.46
N ARG A 113 -24.05 4.66 -2.67
CA ARG A 113 -25.39 4.49 -3.25
C ARG A 113 -26.29 3.69 -2.29
N GLY A 114 -27.46 4.25 -1.96
CA GLY A 114 -28.41 3.66 -1.01
C GLY A 114 -28.10 3.92 0.47
N ILE A 115 -27.03 4.65 0.79
CA ILE A 115 -26.65 5.01 2.17
C ILE A 115 -26.80 6.51 2.34
N SER A 116 -27.73 6.93 3.21
CA SER A 116 -27.91 8.34 3.55
C SER A 116 -26.85 8.80 4.55
N PHE A 117 -26.07 9.80 4.18
CA PHE A 117 -25.01 10.39 5.01
C PHE A 117 -24.98 11.92 4.86
N ASP A 118 -24.88 12.64 5.98
CA ASP A 118 -24.98 14.10 6.06
C ASP A 118 -23.97 14.64 7.10
N GLY A 119 -23.86 15.97 7.20
CA GLY A 119 -22.87 16.61 8.08
C GLY A 119 -23.11 16.34 9.56
N THR A 120 -24.37 16.22 9.99
CA THR A 120 -24.73 15.86 11.37
C THR A 120 -24.24 14.44 11.71
N LYS A 121 -24.43 13.49 10.80
CA LYS A 121 -23.92 12.11 10.95
C LYS A 121 -22.40 12.07 10.99
N LEU A 122 -21.72 12.85 10.15
CA LEU A 122 -20.26 12.97 10.19
C LEU A 122 -19.76 13.58 11.50
N LEU A 123 -20.41 14.63 12.01
CA LEU A 123 -20.08 15.25 13.30
C LEU A 123 -20.25 14.28 14.47
N ARG A 124 -21.34 13.51 14.48
CA ARG A 124 -21.55 12.45 15.49
C ARG A 124 -20.47 11.38 15.38
N LEU A 125 -20.15 10.95 14.15
CA LEU A 125 -19.10 9.98 13.88
C LEU A 125 -17.74 10.47 14.42
N GLU A 126 -17.37 11.73 14.13
CA GLU A 126 -16.13 12.37 14.58
C GLU A 126 -16.03 12.56 16.10
N ARG A 127 -17.17 12.57 16.81
CA ARG A 127 -17.24 12.69 18.27
C ARG A 127 -17.34 11.35 18.98
N GLY A 128 -17.25 10.24 18.24
CA GLY A 128 -17.45 8.91 18.80
C GLY A 128 -18.90 8.61 19.21
N LEU A 129 -19.87 9.43 18.81
CA LEU A 129 -21.27 9.27 19.19
C LEU A 129 -22.00 8.32 18.22
N PRO A 130 -22.98 7.53 18.69
CA PRO A 130 -23.74 6.62 17.83
C PRO A 130 -24.37 7.35 16.63
N VAL A 131 -24.15 6.82 15.43
CA VAL A 131 -24.68 7.37 14.17
C VAL A 131 -25.99 6.67 13.83
N ARG A 132 -27.10 7.40 13.80
CA ARG A 132 -28.41 6.84 13.45
C ARG A 132 -28.50 6.54 11.94
N GLY A 133 -29.21 5.46 11.59
CA GLY A 133 -29.50 5.07 10.21
C GLY A 133 -28.48 4.06 9.63
N THR A 134 -28.51 3.88 8.31
CA THR A 134 -27.81 2.77 7.63
C THR A 134 -26.30 2.93 7.53
N ALA A 135 -25.75 4.13 7.69
CA ALA A 135 -24.35 4.41 7.39
C ALA A 135 -23.35 3.67 8.28
N CYS A 136 -23.72 3.37 9.53
CA CYS A 136 -22.92 2.62 10.50
C CYS A 136 -23.71 1.46 11.13
N SER A 137 -24.80 1.02 10.50
CA SER A 137 -25.67 -0.02 11.09
C SER A 137 -25.06 -1.42 11.05
N THR A 138 -24.17 -1.68 10.09
CA THR A 138 -23.41 -2.93 10.00
C THR A 138 -21.93 -2.64 9.71
N PRO A 139 -21.01 -3.56 10.05
CA PRO A 139 -19.59 -3.40 9.73
C PRO A 139 -19.31 -3.19 8.24
N GLU A 140 -20.13 -3.74 7.34
CA GLU A 140 -20.03 -3.60 5.89
C GLU A 140 -20.46 -2.20 5.43
N HIS A 141 -21.55 -1.66 5.99
CA HIS A 141 -21.96 -0.28 5.71
C HIS A 141 -20.92 0.71 6.21
N ALA A 142 -20.41 0.50 7.43
CA ALA A 142 -19.28 1.26 7.96
C ALA A 142 -18.06 1.14 7.05
N GLY A 143 -17.79 -0.04 6.49
CA GLY A 143 -16.72 -0.28 5.52
C GLY A 143 -16.87 0.50 4.22
N ARG A 144 -18.09 0.57 3.68
CA ARG A 144 -18.40 1.40 2.49
C ARG A 144 -18.19 2.89 2.79
N LEU A 145 -18.60 3.34 3.98
CA LEU A 145 -18.38 4.71 4.43
C LEU A 145 -16.88 5.01 4.63
N ALA A 146 -16.13 4.13 5.29
CA ALA A 146 -14.69 4.27 5.47
C ALA A 146 -13.96 4.36 4.12
N LYS A 147 -14.36 3.55 3.14
CA LYS A 147 -13.86 3.63 1.76
C LYS A 147 -14.20 4.95 1.08
N ALA A 148 -15.42 5.46 1.26
CA ALA A 148 -15.82 6.76 0.72
C ALA A 148 -15.01 7.91 1.33
N LEU A 149 -14.81 7.90 2.64
CA LEU A 149 -13.97 8.85 3.38
C LEU A 149 -12.53 8.82 2.86
N ALA A 150 -11.94 7.63 2.67
CA ALA A 150 -10.60 7.48 2.14
C ALA A 150 -10.44 8.13 0.75
N LEU A 151 -11.43 7.92 -0.13
CA LEU A 151 -11.46 8.53 -1.47
C LEU A 151 -11.63 10.05 -1.44
N VAL A 152 -12.44 10.58 -0.52
CA VAL A 152 -12.67 12.03 -0.38
C VAL A 152 -11.48 12.73 0.27
N TYR A 153 -10.93 12.15 1.33
CA TYR A 153 -9.79 12.69 2.05
C TYR A 153 -8.44 12.41 1.35
N LYS A 154 -8.45 11.59 0.29
CA LYS A 154 -7.28 11.21 -0.50
C LYS A 154 -6.18 10.55 0.34
N VAL A 155 -6.60 9.73 1.30
CA VAL A 155 -5.72 8.92 2.15
C VAL A 155 -5.99 7.43 1.89
N PRO A 156 -5.02 6.54 2.16
CA PRO A 156 -5.26 5.10 2.06
C PRO A 156 -6.42 4.62 2.98
N GLU A 157 -7.13 3.58 2.56
CA GLU A 157 -8.27 3.01 3.33
C GLU A 157 -7.88 2.63 4.77
N HIS A 158 -6.68 2.09 4.98
CA HIS A 158 -6.19 1.74 6.32
C HIS A 158 -6.05 2.95 7.25
N VAL A 159 -5.66 4.13 6.73
CA VAL A 159 -5.52 5.35 7.56
C VAL A 159 -6.87 5.78 8.12
N VAL A 160 -7.95 5.65 7.33
CA VAL A 160 -9.31 5.93 7.80
C VAL A 160 -9.77 4.91 8.82
N VAL A 161 -9.51 3.63 8.59
CA VAL A 161 -9.86 2.56 9.55
C VAL A 161 -9.13 2.79 10.88
N ASP A 162 -7.84 3.12 10.85
CA ASP A 162 -7.06 3.42 12.05
C ASP A 162 -7.60 4.66 12.78
N ALA A 163 -7.97 5.72 12.04
CA ALA A 163 -8.56 6.93 12.60
C ALA A 163 -9.95 6.69 13.18
N TRP A 164 -10.73 5.81 12.54
CA TRP A 164 -12.04 5.36 13.03
C TRP A 164 -11.89 4.68 14.38
N ARG A 165 -10.97 3.72 14.51
CA ARG A 165 -10.68 3.01 15.77
C ARG A 165 -10.23 3.97 16.88
N ARG A 166 -9.43 4.99 16.55
CA ARG A 166 -9.04 6.02 17.53
C ARG A 166 -10.22 6.88 17.98
N THR A 167 -11.16 7.14 17.07
CA THR A 167 -12.35 7.95 17.36
C THR A 167 -13.42 7.15 18.11
N ARG A 168 -13.45 5.83 17.90
CA ARG A 168 -14.49 4.89 18.38
C ARG A 168 -13.83 3.59 18.86
N PRO A 169 -13.20 3.59 20.04
CA PRO A 169 -12.45 2.43 20.54
C PRO A 169 -13.35 1.24 20.93
N ASP A 170 -14.60 1.51 21.32
CA ASP A 170 -15.53 0.50 21.83
C ASP A 170 -16.38 -0.17 20.74
N GLU A 171 -16.18 0.20 19.47
CA GLU A 171 -16.94 -0.33 18.33
C GLU A 171 -16.04 -1.18 17.41
N PRO A 172 -16.60 -2.23 16.79
CA PRO A 172 -15.86 -3.01 15.81
C PRO A 172 -15.46 -2.13 14.62
N ALA A 173 -14.27 -2.38 14.09
CA ALA A 173 -13.78 -1.60 12.97
C ALA A 173 -14.56 -1.86 11.67
N PRO A 174 -14.59 -0.88 10.75
CA PRO A 174 -15.21 -1.04 9.45
C PRO A 174 -14.63 -2.22 8.65
N VAL A 175 -15.52 -3.08 8.13
CA VAL A 175 -15.13 -4.20 7.24
C VAL A 175 -15.12 -3.69 5.80
N LEU A 176 -13.92 -3.39 5.28
CA LEU A 176 -13.76 -2.85 3.94
C LEU A 176 -14.37 -3.78 2.88
N PRO A 177 -15.10 -3.24 1.88
CA PRO A 177 -15.75 -4.07 0.87
C PRO A 177 -14.72 -4.86 0.08
N ARG A 178 -14.90 -6.18 0.05
CA ARG A 178 -14.04 -7.09 -0.72
C ARG A 178 -14.05 -6.66 -2.19
N PRO A 179 -12.91 -6.66 -2.89
CA PRO A 179 -12.91 -6.53 -4.33
C PRO A 179 -13.80 -7.63 -4.90
N GLY A 180 -14.84 -7.25 -5.65
CA GLY A 180 -15.66 -8.23 -6.38
C GLY A 180 -14.79 -9.08 -7.32
N PRO A 181 -15.28 -10.23 -7.81
CA PRO A 181 -14.57 -11.03 -8.79
C PRO A 181 -14.10 -10.12 -9.92
N ARG A 182 -12.77 -10.04 -10.13
CA ARG A 182 -12.19 -9.13 -11.12
C ARG A 182 -12.76 -9.53 -12.47
N ALA A 183 -13.62 -8.69 -13.07
CA ALA A 183 -14.18 -8.90 -14.41
C ALA A 183 -13.08 -9.25 -15.45
N GLY A 184 -11.85 -8.77 -15.23
CA GLY A 184 -10.68 -9.15 -16.02
C GLY A 184 -10.34 -10.65 -16.04
N ARG A 185 -10.55 -11.41 -14.94
CA ARG A 185 -10.22 -12.85 -14.94
C ARG A 185 -11.13 -13.63 -15.91
N SER A 186 -12.41 -13.26 -16.00
CA SER A 186 -13.35 -13.87 -16.96
C SER A 186 -12.90 -13.64 -18.40
N ALA A 187 -12.60 -12.38 -18.76
CA ALA A 187 -12.14 -12.04 -20.11
C ALA A 187 -10.77 -12.67 -20.48
N LEU A 188 -9.89 -12.85 -19.49
CA LEU A 188 -8.61 -13.56 -19.67
C LEU A 188 -8.84 -15.05 -19.95
N MET A 189 -9.75 -15.69 -19.21
CA MET A 189 -10.11 -17.10 -19.43
C MET A 189 -10.82 -17.30 -20.77
N GLU A 190 -11.68 -16.38 -21.18
CA GLU A 190 -12.29 -16.39 -22.51
C GLU A 190 -11.22 -16.29 -23.62
N THR A 191 -10.22 -15.42 -23.44
CA THR A 191 -9.08 -15.32 -24.37
C THR A 191 -8.31 -16.64 -24.44
N TRP A 192 -8.06 -17.31 -23.30
CA TRP A 192 -7.38 -18.61 -23.23
C TRP A 192 -8.19 -19.73 -23.88
N ASN A 193 -9.49 -19.78 -23.59
CA ASN A 193 -10.41 -20.79 -24.13
C ASN A 193 -10.53 -20.67 -25.65
N GLY A 194 -10.45 -19.46 -26.19
CA GLY A 194 -10.43 -19.21 -27.63
C GLY A 194 -9.11 -19.52 -28.35
N LEU A 195 -8.08 -20.04 -27.66
CA LEU A 195 -6.87 -20.59 -28.27
C LEU A 195 -7.04 -22.08 -28.55
N ASN A 196 -6.49 -22.57 -29.66
CA ASN A 196 -6.40 -24.01 -29.90
C ASN A 196 -5.31 -24.66 -29.04
N ASP A 197 -5.29 -25.99 -28.95
CA ASP A 197 -4.39 -26.71 -28.04
C ASP A 197 -2.91 -26.44 -28.34
N ARG A 198 -2.53 -26.38 -29.62
CA ARG A 198 -1.16 -26.02 -30.01
C ARG A 198 -0.81 -24.60 -29.54
N GLN A 199 -1.69 -23.61 -29.74
CA GLN A 199 -1.48 -22.23 -29.26
C GLN A 199 -1.38 -22.15 -27.73
N ARG A 200 -2.17 -22.94 -27.00
CA ARG A 200 -2.08 -23.02 -25.53
C ARG A 200 -0.73 -23.57 -25.09
N ILE A 201 -0.26 -24.66 -25.70
CA ILE A 201 1.07 -25.25 -25.44
C ILE A 201 2.18 -24.23 -25.67
N TYR A 202 2.13 -23.48 -26.79
CA TYR A 202 3.12 -22.44 -27.07
C TYR A 202 3.10 -21.30 -26.05
N LEU A 203 1.91 -20.81 -25.69
CA LEU A 203 1.78 -19.70 -24.73
C LEU A 203 2.21 -20.13 -23.32
N GLU A 204 1.88 -21.34 -22.91
CA GLU A 204 2.33 -21.96 -21.66
C GLU A 204 3.86 -22.10 -21.64
N ALA A 205 4.46 -22.64 -22.71
CA ALA A 205 5.91 -22.79 -22.82
C ALA A 205 6.64 -21.45 -22.70
N CYS A 206 6.15 -20.42 -23.41
CA CYS A 206 6.68 -19.06 -23.31
C CYS A 206 6.55 -18.50 -21.88
N PHE A 207 5.43 -18.78 -21.21
CA PHE A 207 5.20 -18.30 -19.84
C PHE A 207 6.13 -18.94 -18.82
N LEU A 208 6.31 -20.26 -18.89
CA LEU A 208 7.18 -20.97 -17.98
C LEU A 208 8.64 -20.54 -18.16
N GLN A 209 9.09 -20.35 -19.41
CA GLN A 209 10.42 -19.77 -19.67
C GLN A 209 10.53 -18.32 -19.14
N ASP A 210 9.53 -17.46 -19.34
CA ASP A 210 9.55 -16.07 -18.82
C ASP A 210 9.69 -16.02 -17.29
N VAL A 211 9.07 -16.99 -16.59
CA VAL A 211 9.19 -17.16 -15.13
C VAL A 211 10.59 -17.64 -14.73
N GLU A 212 11.18 -18.58 -15.49
CA GLU A 212 12.55 -19.05 -15.26
C GLU A 212 13.59 -17.93 -15.47
N GLU A 213 13.46 -17.16 -16.56
CA GLU A 213 14.32 -15.98 -16.81
C GLU A 213 14.17 -14.92 -15.71
N GLU A 214 12.93 -14.70 -15.21
CA GLU A 214 12.71 -13.78 -14.10
C GLU A 214 13.38 -14.25 -12.81
N ARG A 215 13.44 -15.56 -12.56
CA ARG A 215 14.16 -16.14 -11.43
C ARG A 215 15.67 -15.98 -11.60
N ALA A 216 16.20 -16.32 -12.78
CA ALA A 216 17.62 -16.19 -13.10
C ALA A 216 18.12 -14.74 -12.98
N GLU A 217 17.36 -13.75 -13.45
CA GLU A 217 17.73 -12.34 -13.31
C GLU A 217 17.65 -11.86 -11.84
N ARG A 218 16.70 -12.37 -11.04
CA ARG A 218 16.65 -12.07 -9.60
C ARG A 218 17.90 -12.61 -8.88
N GLU A 219 18.32 -13.84 -9.19
CA GLU A 219 19.53 -14.45 -8.64
C GLU A 219 20.79 -13.71 -9.09
N ARG A 220 20.88 -13.37 -10.39
CA ARG A 220 21.96 -12.55 -10.94
C ARG A 220 22.04 -11.19 -10.26
N TYR A 221 20.91 -10.50 -10.09
CA TYR A 221 20.85 -9.21 -9.39
C TYR A 221 21.29 -9.34 -7.94
N SER A 222 20.88 -10.41 -7.25
CA SER A 222 21.31 -10.68 -5.87
C SER A 222 22.83 -10.86 -5.77
N ARG A 223 23.47 -11.42 -6.79
CA ARG A 223 24.93 -11.63 -6.83
C ARG A 223 25.73 -10.41 -7.31
N THR A 224 25.21 -9.68 -8.29
CA THR A 224 25.97 -8.64 -9.02
C THR A 224 25.57 -7.21 -8.66
N GLY A 225 24.39 -7.00 -8.05
CA GLY A 225 23.83 -5.68 -7.77
C GLY A 225 23.39 -4.88 -9.01
N GLN A 226 23.63 -5.40 -10.22
CA GLN A 226 23.34 -4.70 -11.47
C GLN A 226 22.04 -5.21 -12.10
N ARG A 227 21.12 -4.29 -12.40
CA ARG A 227 19.85 -4.61 -13.07
C ARG A 227 19.98 -4.45 -14.56
N ARG A 228 19.48 -5.44 -15.30
CA ARG A 228 19.23 -5.30 -16.74
C ARG A 228 17.78 -4.93 -17.02
N PRO A 229 17.50 -4.09 -18.04
CA PRO A 229 16.14 -3.81 -18.48
C PRO A 229 15.38 -5.11 -18.81
N ALA A 230 14.13 -5.22 -18.34
CA ALA A 230 13.30 -6.40 -18.59
C ALA A 230 13.13 -6.71 -20.09
N ALA A 231 13.12 -5.69 -20.93
CA ALA A 231 13.02 -5.82 -22.38
C ALA A 231 14.24 -6.50 -23.04
N GLU A 232 15.38 -6.59 -22.34
CA GLU A 232 16.58 -7.24 -22.87
C GLU A 232 16.57 -8.75 -22.58
N TRP A 233 16.31 -9.13 -21.33
CA TRP A 233 16.39 -10.54 -20.90
C TRP A 233 15.09 -11.32 -21.12
N ARG A 234 13.93 -10.66 -21.28
CA ARG A 234 12.66 -11.35 -21.59
C ARG A 234 12.49 -11.74 -23.07
N LYS A 235 13.44 -11.38 -23.93
CA LYS A 235 13.47 -11.82 -25.33
C LYS A 235 14.09 -13.21 -25.41
N MET A 236 13.27 -14.23 -25.30
CA MET A 236 13.70 -15.63 -25.22
C MET A 236 13.91 -16.20 -26.62
N THR A 237 14.95 -17.01 -26.82
CA THR A 237 15.19 -17.70 -28.08
C THR A 237 14.13 -18.78 -28.29
N LEU A 238 13.33 -18.66 -29.34
CA LEU A 238 12.38 -19.69 -29.74
C LEU A 238 13.06 -20.70 -30.67
N ALA A 239 13.69 -20.24 -31.76
CA ALA A 239 14.24 -21.13 -32.77
C ALA A 239 15.53 -20.58 -33.39
N LEU A 240 16.46 -21.49 -33.67
CA LEU A 240 17.66 -21.26 -34.47
C LEU A 240 17.48 -21.95 -35.82
N TYR A 241 17.73 -21.25 -36.93
CA TYR A 241 17.55 -21.80 -38.27
C TYR A 241 18.85 -22.45 -38.76
N ALA A 242 19.20 -23.56 -38.14
CA ALA A 242 20.32 -24.43 -38.50
C ALA A 242 20.01 -25.87 -38.06
N PRO A 243 20.72 -26.88 -38.59
CA PRO A 243 20.55 -28.27 -38.16
C PRO A 243 20.67 -28.43 -36.63
N PRO A 244 19.75 -29.14 -35.95
CA PRO A 244 19.80 -29.35 -34.50
C PRO A 244 21.07 -30.07 -34.04
N GLU A 245 21.71 -30.84 -34.91
CA GLU A 245 22.99 -31.50 -34.64
C GLU A 245 24.12 -30.50 -34.36
N ILE A 246 23.97 -29.27 -34.87
CA ILE A 246 24.96 -28.19 -34.72
C ILE A 246 24.58 -27.25 -33.57
N THR A 247 23.29 -26.92 -33.45
CA THR A 247 22.82 -25.86 -32.53
C THR A 247 22.09 -26.35 -31.29
N GLY A 248 21.75 -27.64 -31.25
CA GLY A 248 20.80 -28.19 -30.30
C GLY A 248 19.40 -27.59 -30.48
N TYR A 249 18.54 -27.81 -29.49
CA TYR A 249 17.26 -27.14 -29.39
C TYR A 249 17.33 -26.01 -28.36
N SER A 250 16.60 -24.93 -28.61
CA SER A 250 16.36 -23.94 -27.57
C SER A 250 15.57 -24.56 -26.42
N ARG A 251 15.66 -23.98 -25.21
CA ARG A 251 14.86 -24.43 -24.07
C ARG A 251 13.35 -24.42 -24.33
N LEU A 252 12.89 -23.47 -25.14
CA LEU A 252 11.50 -23.42 -25.60
C LEU A 252 11.20 -24.57 -26.58
N GLN A 253 12.10 -24.88 -27.51
CA GLN A 253 11.93 -26.01 -28.44
C GLN A 253 11.92 -27.35 -27.71
N GLU A 254 12.80 -27.57 -26.74
CA GLU A 254 12.80 -28.77 -25.89
C GLU A 254 11.43 -28.94 -25.22
N ARG A 255 10.94 -27.89 -24.54
CA ARG A 255 9.65 -27.91 -23.84
C ARG A 255 8.46 -28.16 -24.77
N LEU A 256 8.51 -27.63 -25.99
CA LEU A 256 7.48 -27.88 -27.01
C LEU A 256 7.52 -29.35 -27.48
N ARG A 257 8.72 -29.89 -27.71
CA ARG A 257 8.93 -31.30 -28.11
C ARG A 257 8.45 -32.27 -27.04
N ASP A 258 8.71 -32.00 -25.76
CA ASP A 258 8.21 -32.81 -24.64
C ASP A 258 6.67 -32.89 -24.59
N ARG A 259 5.99 -31.92 -25.23
CA ARG A 259 4.53 -31.84 -25.34
C ARG A 259 4.01 -32.36 -26.68
N GLY A 260 4.83 -33.11 -27.43
CA GLY A 260 4.47 -33.69 -28.72
C GLY A 260 4.50 -32.71 -29.90
N VAL A 261 5.03 -31.49 -29.71
CA VAL A 261 5.13 -30.46 -30.77
C VAL A 261 6.54 -30.48 -31.35
N HIS A 262 6.75 -31.33 -32.37
CA HIS A 262 8.08 -31.59 -32.97
C HIS A 262 8.39 -30.80 -34.24
N ASP A 263 7.40 -30.10 -34.76
CA ASP A 263 7.46 -29.47 -36.08
C ASP A 263 8.37 -28.22 -36.07
N PRO A 264 9.36 -28.13 -36.99
CA PRO A 264 10.19 -26.94 -37.17
C PRO A 264 9.38 -25.71 -37.65
N GLY A 265 8.13 -25.91 -38.10
CA GLY A 265 7.16 -24.88 -38.45
C GLY A 265 6.52 -24.20 -37.25
N THR A 266 7.29 -23.37 -36.53
CA THR A 266 6.78 -22.50 -35.44
C THR A 266 5.84 -21.38 -35.94
N GLY A 267 5.63 -21.24 -37.26
CA GLY A 267 4.98 -20.09 -37.89
C GLY A 267 3.51 -19.84 -37.50
N PRO A 268 2.57 -20.77 -37.71
CA PRO A 268 1.14 -20.47 -37.59
C PRO A 268 0.68 -20.16 -36.15
N SER A 269 1.16 -20.94 -35.17
CA SER A 269 0.82 -20.72 -33.76
C SER A 269 1.43 -19.44 -33.22
N ILE A 270 2.71 -19.18 -33.52
CA ILE A 270 3.38 -17.94 -33.11
C ILE A 270 2.75 -16.72 -33.79
N ALA A 271 2.45 -16.79 -35.09
CA ALA A 271 1.76 -15.72 -35.81
C ALA A 271 0.37 -15.45 -35.23
N ALA A 272 -0.38 -16.50 -34.85
CA ALA A 272 -1.67 -16.36 -34.19
C ALA A 272 -1.56 -15.69 -32.81
N LEU A 273 -0.60 -16.12 -31.99
CA LEU A 273 -0.36 -15.53 -30.67
C LEU A 273 0.10 -14.06 -30.77
N ASN A 274 0.93 -13.74 -31.77
CA ASN A 274 1.39 -12.38 -32.06
C ASN A 274 0.23 -11.48 -32.53
N ARG A 275 -0.61 -11.95 -33.46
CA ARG A 275 -1.82 -11.22 -33.92
C ARG A 275 -2.82 -10.96 -32.80
N ARG A 276 -2.94 -11.88 -31.84
CA ARG A 276 -3.77 -11.70 -30.63
C ARG A 276 -3.13 -10.80 -29.58
N GLY A 277 -1.91 -10.30 -29.82
CA GLY A 277 -1.16 -9.44 -28.90
C GLY A 277 -0.76 -10.16 -27.60
N LEU A 278 -0.60 -11.48 -27.63
CA LEU A 278 -0.19 -12.28 -26.47
C LEU A 278 1.34 -12.41 -26.36
N ILE A 279 2.02 -12.40 -27.50
CA ILE A 279 3.47 -12.35 -27.61
C ILE A 279 3.88 -11.28 -28.62
N THR A 280 5.17 -10.93 -28.62
CA THR A 280 5.85 -10.17 -29.66
C THR A 280 6.98 -11.03 -30.21
N VAL A 281 7.15 -11.01 -31.52
CA VAL A 281 8.16 -11.83 -32.22
C VAL A 281 9.25 -10.92 -32.76
N HIS A 282 10.49 -11.32 -32.57
CA HIS A 282 11.68 -10.63 -33.07
C HIS A 282 12.50 -11.58 -33.92
N TYR A 283 13.10 -11.05 -34.98
CA TYR A 283 14.00 -11.77 -35.85
C TYR A 283 15.36 -11.09 -35.80
N ASP A 284 16.39 -11.85 -35.51
CA ASP A 284 17.78 -11.38 -35.53
C ASP A 284 18.70 -12.48 -36.07
N THR A 285 20.01 -12.20 -36.10
CA THR A 285 21.04 -13.17 -36.42
C THR A 285 21.95 -13.35 -35.22
N VAL A 286 22.51 -14.55 -35.09
CA VAL A 286 23.47 -14.88 -34.04
C VAL A 286 24.61 -15.69 -34.63
N THR A 287 25.83 -15.42 -34.21
CA THR A 287 27.00 -16.21 -34.59
C THR A 287 27.11 -17.40 -33.65
N ILE A 288 27.05 -18.62 -34.20
CA ILE A 288 27.29 -19.85 -33.45
C ILE A 288 28.66 -20.41 -33.86
N PRO A 289 29.54 -20.73 -32.89
CA PRO A 289 30.79 -21.43 -33.17
C PRO A 289 30.54 -22.69 -34.01
N GLY A 290 31.24 -22.82 -35.14
CA GLY A 290 31.09 -23.96 -36.06
C GLY A 290 29.94 -23.86 -37.08
N ALA A 291 28.91 -23.04 -36.84
CA ALA A 291 27.79 -22.86 -37.77
C ALA A 291 27.82 -21.51 -38.52
N GLY A 292 28.64 -20.56 -38.05
CA GLY A 292 28.69 -19.20 -38.58
C GLY A 292 27.46 -18.38 -38.19
N LEU A 293 27.09 -17.43 -39.04
CA LEU A 293 25.96 -16.52 -38.79
C LEU A 293 24.64 -17.18 -39.16
N ILE A 294 23.79 -17.42 -38.18
CA ILE A 294 22.49 -18.08 -38.38
C ILE A 294 21.34 -17.15 -38.01
N LYS A 295 20.20 -17.32 -38.69
CA LYS A 295 18.96 -16.60 -38.33
C LYS A 295 18.40 -17.17 -37.03
N ARG A 296 17.79 -16.31 -36.22
CA ARG A 296 17.15 -16.67 -34.95
C ARG A 296 15.80 -15.97 -34.81
N THR A 297 14.81 -16.72 -34.35
CA THR A 297 13.52 -16.19 -33.90
C THR A 297 13.52 -16.09 -32.39
N ARG A 298 13.18 -14.92 -31.87
CA ARG A 298 12.99 -14.66 -30.43
C ARG A 298 11.56 -14.26 -30.16
N VAL A 299 11.08 -14.57 -28.96
CA VAL A 299 9.73 -14.22 -28.51
C VAL A 299 9.79 -13.52 -27.16
N GLU A 300 8.91 -12.54 -26.99
CA GLU A 300 8.67 -11.85 -25.72
C GLU A 300 7.19 -11.93 -25.38
N MET A 301 6.83 -12.27 -24.14
CA MET A 301 5.43 -12.21 -23.73
C MET A 301 4.97 -10.76 -23.50
N THR A 302 3.77 -10.43 -24.00
CA THR A 302 3.15 -9.14 -23.65
C THR A 302 2.62 -9.17 -22.22
N LYS A 303 2.29 -7.98 -21.67
CA LYS A 303 1.60 -7.89 -20.37
C LYS A 303 0.28 -8.67 -20.39
N ARG A 304 -0.46 -8.62 -21.52
CA ARG A 304 -1.71 -9.36 -21.73
C ARG A 304 -1.46 -10.88 -21.79
N GLY A 305 -0.47 -11.34 -22.57
CA GLY A 305 -0.13 -12.77 -22.65
C GLY A 305 0.23 -13.38 -21.31
N ARG A 306 1.07 -12.71 -20.51
CA ARG A 306 1.38 -13.14 -19.13
C ARG A 306 0.13 -13.20 -18.26
N ALA A 307 -0.77 -12.23 -18.37
CA ALA A 307 -2.00 -12.23 -17.59
C ALA A 307 -2.93 -13.41 -17.96
N VAL A 308 -3.06 -13.70 -19.25
CA VAL A 308 -3.83 -14.84 -19.77
C VAL A 308 -3.24 -16.16 -19.28
N ALA A 309 -1.93 -16.38 -19.48
CA ALA A 309 -1.26 -17.60 -19.06
C ALA A 309 -1.34 -17.81 -17.53
N ARG A 310 -1.13 -16.76 -16.72
CA ARG A 310 -1.30 -16.84 -15.25
C ARG A 310 -2.71 -17.21 -14.84
N ALA A 311 -3.72 -16.62 -15.48
CA ALA A 311 -5.12 -16.89 -15.15
C ALA A 311 -5.47 -18.36 -15.43
N ALA A 312 -5.00 -18.90 -16.55
CA ALA A 312 -5.24 -20.27 -16.99
C ALA A 312 -4.48 -21.31 -16.15
N LEU A 313 -3.20 -21.09 -15.88
CA LEU A 313 -2.35 -22.02 -15.11
C LEU A 313 -2.57 -21.94 -13.60
N GLY A 314 -3.53 -21.11 -13.13
CA GLY A 314 -3.76 -20.90 -11.70
C GLY A 314 -2.59 -20.25 -10.97
N VAL A 315 -1.58 -19.73 -11.69
CA VAL A 315 -0.42 -19.06 -11.10
C VAL A 315 -0.85 -17.69 -10.61
N SER A 316 -1.29 -17.64 -9.35
CA SER A 316 -1.58 -16.39 -8.69
C SER A 316 -0.29 -15.57 -8.59
N LEU A 317 -0.35 -14.29 -8.98
CA LEU A 317 0.54 -13.30 -8.36
C LEU A 317 0.40 -13.53 -6.86
N SER A 318 1.50 -13.75 -6.13
CA SER A 318 1.51 -13.93 -4.67
C SER A 318 0.36 -13.12 -4.08
N GLN A 319 -0.71 -13.78 -3.61
CA GLN A 319 -1.95 -13.09 -3.32
C GLN A 319 -1.59 -11.90 -2.45
N SER A 320 -1.82 -10.68 -2.97
CA SER A 320 -1.58 -9.49 -2.17
C SER A 320 -2.44 -9.68 -0.94
N ALA A 321 -1.83 -9.61 0.25
CA ALA A 321 -2.54 -9.78 1.50
C ALA A 321 -3.85 -8.99 1.45
N PRO A 322 -4.99 -9.60 1.81
CA PRO A 322 -6.27 -8.93 1.73
C PRO A 322 -6.20 -7.68 2.58
N ALA A 323 -6.64 -6.53 2.07
CA ALA A 323 -6.67 -5.31 2.86
C ALA A 323 -7.55 -5.56 4.12
N PRO A 324 -7.11 -5.14 5.32
CA PRO A 324 -5.97 -4.25 5.60
C PRO A 324 -4.64 -4.98 5.91
N MET A 325 -4.56 -6.30 5.71
CA MET A 325 -3.37 -7.09 6.03
C MET A 325 -2.14 -6.73 5.16
N MET A 326 -0.97 -7.15 5.62
CA MET A 326 0.35 -6.87 5.04
C MET A 326 0.90 -8.11 4.34
N SER A 327 1.79 -7.92 3.36
CA SER A 327 2.55 -9.04 2.83
C SER A 327 3.36 -9.73 3.93
N VAL A 328 3.67 -11.02 3.73
CA VAL A 328 4.46 -11.83 4.68
C VAL A 328 5.77 -11.15 5.10
N TRP A 329 6.45 -10.45 4.18
CA TRP A 329 7.70 -9.76 4.47
C TRP A 329 7.50 -8.54 5.39
N LEU A 330 6.47 -7.73 5.15
CA LEU A 330 6.13 -6.61 6.01
C LEU A 330 5.64 -7.08 7.39
N TRP A 331 4.85 -8.15 7.42
CA TRP A 331 4.40 -8.78 8.66
C TRP A 331 5.58 -9.32 9.48
N ARG A 332 6.47 -10.11 8.89
CA ARG A 332 7.71 -10.60 9.54
C ARG A 332 8.54 -9.47 10.11
N THR A 333 8.65 -8.35 9.38
CA THR A 333 9.40 -7.19 9.86
C THR A 333 8.73 -6.55 11.07
N LEU A 334 7.40 -6.34 11.03
CA LEU A 334 6.68 -5.77 12.17
C LEU A 334 6.79 -6.67 13.42
N VAL A 335 6.62 -7.99 13.25
CA VAL A 335 6.78 -8.96 14.34
C VAL A 335 8.19 -8.93 14.93
N ARG A 336 9.22 -8.89 14.08
CA ARG A 336 10.62 -8.74 14.53
C ARG A 336 10.82 -7.50 15.40
N VAL A 337 10.31 -6.34 14.96
CA VAL A 337 10.42 -5.09 15.73
C VAL A 337 9.63 -5.16 17.03
N ALA A 338 8.47 -5.83 17.05
CA ALA A 338 7.68 -6.05 18.26
C ALA A 338 8.42 -6.92 19.29
N PHE A 339 9.08 -8.00 18.89
CA PHE A 339 9.93 -8.76 19.82
C PHE A 339 11.15 -7.95 20.30
N ALA A 340 11.77 -7.18 19.40
CA ALA A 340 12.92 -6.35 19.75
C ALA A 340 12.58 -5.25 20.76
N SER A 341 11.32 -4.80 20.85
CA SER A 341 10.93 -3.75 21.81
C SER A 341 11.15 -4.15 23.27
N GLN A 342 11.09 -5.44 23.61
CA GLN A 342 11.43 -5.93 24.96
C GLN A 342 12.90 -5.69 25.33
N ARG A 343 13.78 -5.54 24.35
CA ARG A 343 15.25 -5.39 24.53
C ARG A 343 15.73 -3.99 24.19
N GLY A 344 14.84 -3.00 24.24
CA GLY A 344 15.17 -1.60 23.92
C GLY A 344 15.03 -1.24 22.44
N GLY A 345 14.31 -2.04 21.64
CA GLY A 345 13.94 -1.74 20.25
C GLY A 345 14.83 -2.38 19.18
N ASP A 346 14.38 -2.29 17.93
CA ASP A 346 15.14 -2.77 16.76
C ASP A 346 16.06 -1.67 16.24
N TYR A 347 17.36 -1.92 16.21
CA TYR A 347 18.35 -0.94 15.76
C TYR A 347 18.77 -1.09 14.30
N ASP A 348 18.36 -2.17 13.64
CA ASP A 348 18.86 -2.63 12.34
C ASP A 348 17.75 -2.67 11.29
N LEU A 349 16.72 -1.84 11.46
CA LEU A 349 15.67 -1.67 10.45
C LEU A 349 16.24 -0.95 9.22
N VAL A 350 16.68 -1.73 8.25
CA VAL A 350 17.25 -1.27 6.98
C VAL A 350 16.35 -1.54 5.78
N GLY A 351 16.67 -0.90 4.66
CA GLY A 351 16.02 -1.17 3.37
C GLY A 351 14.60 -0.62 3.23
N ARG A 352 13.81 -1.23 2.34
CA ARG A 352 12.48 -0.71 1.95
C ARG A 352 11.42 -0.85 3.05
N ALA A 353 11.64 -1.65 4.09
CA ALA A 353 10.63 -1.87 5.12
C ALA A 353 10.33 -0.57 5.86
N ARG A 354 11.38 0.24 6.07
CA ARG A 354 11.28 1.61 6.60
C ARG A 354 10.25 2.43 5.82
N LEU A 355 10.34 2.43 4.49
CA LEU A 355 9.44 3.20 3.62
C LEU A 355 7.96 2.78 3.70
N HIS A 356 7.67 1.56 4.14
CA HIS A 356 6.32 0.99 4.16
C HIS A 356 5.69 0.93 5.55
N LEU A 357 6.50 0.67 6.59
CA LEU A 357 6.04 0.47 7.96
C LEU A 357 6.20 1.70 8.84
N THR A 358 7.19 2.55 8.60
CA THR A 358 7.34 3.80 9.37
C THR A 358 6.43 4.85 8.76
N VAL A 359 6.26 6.02 9.40
CA VAL A 359 5.68 7.17 8.70
C VAL A 359 6.79 7.83 7.86
N LYS A 360 6.60 7.98 6.54
CA LYS A 360 7.60 8.57 5.65
C LYS A 360 8.12 9.91 6.21
N THR A 361 9.44 10.02 6.30
CA THR A 361 10.16 11.27 6.59
C THR A 361 10.63 11.83 5.26
N GLY A 362 9.81 12.67 4.62
CA GLY A 362 10.20 13.38 3.41
C GLY A 362 9.24 14.52 3.09
N PRO A 363 9.71 15.64 2.53
CA PRO A 363 8.84 16.70 2.00
C PRO A 363 8.22 16.22 0.69
N GLY A 364 6.99 15.69 0.74
CA GLY A 364 6.30 15.26 -0.47
C GLY A 364 4.95 14.60 -0.23
N ARG A 365 4.02 14.81 -1.18
CA ARG A 365 2.66 14.22 -1.26
C ARG A 365 2.67 12.71 -1.57
N GLU A 366 3.67 11.96 -1.14
CA GLU A 366 3.59 10.50 -1.25
C GLU A 366 2.63 9.97 -0.19
N ALA A 367 1.77 9.00 -0.57
CA ALA A 367 0.76 8.47 0.34
C ALA A 367 1.40 8.09 1.70
N PRO A 368 0.78 8.48 2.83
CA PRO A 368 1.29 8.13 4.15
C PRO A 368 1.43 6.62 4.20
N SER A 369 2.64 6.18 4.53
CA SER A 369 2.92 4.79 4.87
C SER A 369 2.19 4.43 6.17
N ARG A 370 2.14 3.13 6.48
CA ARG A 370 1.23 2.61 7.53
C ARG A 370 1.49 3.19 8.93
N GLY A 371 2.72 3.67 9.18
CA GLY A 371 3.06 4.31 10.44
C GLY A 371 3.02 3.37 11.64
N TYR A 372 3.18 2.08 11.41
CA TYR A 372 3.22 1.04 12.43
C TYR A 372 4.54 1.01 13.19
N LEU A 373 5.58 1.67 12.69
CA LEU A 373 6.86 1.81 13.37
C LEU A 373 7.20 3.27 13.61
N GLU A 374 7.76 3.54 14.78
CA GLU A 374 8.27 4.85 15.21
C GLU A 374 9.75 4.74 15.60
N HIS A 375 10.49 5.84 15.42
CA HIS A 375 11.90 5.94 15.78
C HIS A 375 12.03 6.85 16.99
N ARG A 376 12.47 6.29 18.12
CA ARG A 376 12.57 7.02 19.39
C ARG A 376 13.68 6.43 20.26
N LEU A 377 14.02 7.15 21.33
CA LEU A 377 14.88 6.60 22.39
C LEU A 377 14.14 5.46 23.13
N PRO A 378 14.89 4.47 23.65
CA PRO A 378 14.35 3.48 24.56
C PRO A 378 13.66 4.12 25.77
N ASP A 379 12.67 3.42 26.32
CA ASP A 379 11.92 3.91 27.48
C ASP A 379 12.87 4.16 28.67
N GLY A 380 12.78 5.36 29.26
CA GLY A 380 13.67 5.80 30.34
C GLY A 380 14.99 6.45 29.89
N ALA A 381 15.34 6.42 28.60
CA ALA A 381 16.53 7.08 28.09
C ALA A 381 16.26 8.53 27.67
N THR A 382 17.07 9.47 28.16
CA THR A 382 17.02 10.90 27.77
C THR A 382 18.02 11.26 26.68
N TRP A 383 19.03 10.42 26.45
CA TRP A 383 20.03 10.54 25.40
C TRP A 383 20.50 9.14 24.95
N GLY A 384 21.07 9.02 23.75
CA GLY A 384 21.63 7.77 23.23
C GLY A 384 21.17 7.40 21.82
N ARG A 385 21.40 6.13 21.45
CA ARG A 385 21.04 5.61 20.14
C ARG A 385 19.53 5.39 20.07
N HIS A 386 18.89 5.94 19.05
CA HIS A 386 17.48 5.69 18.79
C HIS A 386 17.27 4.28 18.22
N ALA A 387 16.13 3.70 18.54
CA ALA A 387 15.69 2.41 18.02
C ALA A 387 14.29 2.51 17.42
N TRP A 388 13.91 1.47 16.68
CA TRP A 388 12.59 1.31 16.13
C TRP A 388 11.69 0.53 17.08
N PHE A 389 10.49 1.05 17.29
CA PHE A 389 9.45 0.45 18.12
C PHE A 389 8.15 0.36 17.32
N PRO A 390 7.25 -0.61 17.62
CA PRO A 390 5.90 -0.51 17.12
C PRO A 390 5.21 0.71 17.73
N SER A 391 4.58 1.52 16.88
CA SER A 391 3.76 2.64 17.31
C SER A 391 2.44 2.13 17.92
N ALA A 392 1.64 3.03 18.50
CA ALA A 392 0.29 2.69 18.95
C ALA A 392 -0.57 2.03 17.86
N SER A 393 -0.46 2.51 16.61
CA SER A 393 -1.17 1.90 15.47
C SER A 393 -0.58 0.55 15.08
N GLY A 394 0.74 0.38 15.20
CA GLY A 394 1.40 -0.91 14.98
C GLY A 394 0.95 -1.98 15.96
N TRP A 395 0.90 -1.65 17.26
CA TRP A 395 0.42 -2.57 18.29
C TRP A 395 -1.06 -2.96 18.12
N ARG A 396 -1.93 -1.99 17.83
CA ARG A 396 -3.34 -2.27 17.55
C ARG A 396 -3.51 -3.17 16.33
N HIS A 397 -2.76 -2.91 15.26
CA HIS A 397 -2.79 -3.74 14.07
C HIS A 397 -2.32 -5.18 14.34
N ILE A 398 -1.32 -5.38 15.21
CA ILE A 398 -0.95 -6.71 15.69
C ILE A 398 -2.14 -7.34 16.42
N ALA A 399 -2.70 -6.65 17.42
CA ALA A 399 -3.81 -7.18 18.24
C ALA A 399 -5.05 -7.56 17.41
N ASP A 400 -5.41 -6.75 16.42
CA ASP A 400 -6.61 -6.92 15.60
C ASP A 400 -6.50 -8.08 14.61
N TYR A 401 -5.30 -8.32 14.08
CA TYR A 401 -5.10 -9.20 12.92
C TYR A 401 -4.23 -10.42 13.19
N LEU A 402 -3.78 -10.63 14.44
CA LEU A 402 -2.86 -11.71 14.78
C LEU A 402 -3.38 -13.09 14.38
N ALA A 403 -4.64 -13.40 14.71
CA ALA A 403 -5.25 -14.69 14.38
C ALA A 403 -5.29 -14.93 12.86
N GLN A 404 -5.72 -13.92 12.11
CA GLN A 404 -5.78 -13.98 10.65
C GLN A 404 -4.37 -14.07 10.05
N TYR A 405 -3.36 -13.44 10.64
CA TYR A 405 -1.97 -13.58 10.19
C TYR A 405 -1.40 -14.96 10.46
N ARG A 406 -1.77 -15.62 11.55
CA ARG A 406 -1.37 -17.01 11.83
C ARG A 406 -1.97 -17.97 10.82
N GLU A 407 -3.22 -17.77 10.44
CA GLU A 407 -3.87 -18.53 9.37
C GLU A 407 -3.22 -18.26 8.01
N LEU A 408 -2.99 -16.98 7.69
CA LEU A 408 -2.48 -16.58 6.38
C LEU A 408 -0.98 -16.89 6.21
N TYR A 409 -0.19 -16.79 7.28
CA TYR A 409 1.27 -16.94 7.30
C TYR A 409 1.74 -17.84 8.46
N PRO A 410 1.38 -19.13 8.46
CA PRO A 410 1.72 -20.06 9.54
C PRO A 410 3.24 -20.25 9.73
N MET A 411 4.04 -19.89 8.72
CA MET A 411 5.50 -19.96 8.76
C MET A 411 6.18 -18.81 9.52
N VAL A 412 5.42 -17.80 9.98
CA VAL A 412 5.97 -16.66 10.72
C VAL A 412 5.85 -16.93 12.22
N PRO A 413 6.97 -17.03 12.96
CA PRO A 413 6.91 -17.30 14.40
C PRO A 413 6.28 -16.10 15.11
N THR A 414 5.22 -16.36 15.87
CA THR A 414 4.43 -15.35 16.60
C THR A 414 4.12 -15.77 18.04
N ASP A 415 4.83 -16.78 18.56
CA ASP A 415 4.62 -17.31 19.91
C ASP A 415 5.01 -16.27 20.96
N GLY A 416 4.12 -16.02 21.92
CA GLY A 416 4.30 -14.98 22.95
C GLY A 416 4.10 -13.55 22.45
N LEU A 417 3.71 -13.34 21.19
CA LEU A 417 3.48 -12.00 20.64
C LEU A 417 2.29 -11.31 21.33
N GLU A 418 1.26 -12.05 21.75
CA GLU A 418 0.11 -11.53 22.51
C GLU A 418 0.53 -10.86 23.81
N ASP A 419 1.48 -11.47 24.52
CA ASP A 419 1.95 -11.01 25.82
C ASP A 419 2.70 -9.68 25.69
N LEU A 420 3.29 -9.42 24.52
CA LEU A 420 3.98 -8.17 24.20
C LEU A 420 3.02 -7.01 23.98
N ILE A 421 1.77 -7.29 23.60
CA ILE A 421 0.80 -6.24 23.26
C ILE A 421 0.49 -5.46 24.55
N PRO A 422 0.83 -4.15 24.58
CA PRO A 422 0.52 -3.32 25.75
C PRO A 422 -0.97 -3.37 26.09
N PRO A 423 -1.37 -3.42 27.38
CA PRO A 423 -2.76 -3.60 27.79
C PRO A 423 -3.74 -2.63 27.12
N GLN A 424 -3.33 -1.38 26.92
CA GLN A 424 -4.10 -0.33 26.27
C GLN A 424 -4.37 -0.53 24.76
N TYR A 425 -3.73 -1.54 24.14
CA TYR A 425 -3.89 -1.88 22.72
C TYR A 425 -4.44 -3.28 22.50
N ARG A 426 -4.71 -4.04 23.57
CA ARG A 426 -5.37 -5.34 23.46
C ARG A 426 -6.81 -5.13 23.00
N THR A 427 -7.26 -5.95 22.07
CA THR A 427 -8.65 -5.96 21.62
C THR A 427 -9.52 -6.33 22.83
N PRO A 428 -10.57 -5.55 23.16
CA PRO A 428 -11.47 -5.93 24.25
C PRO A 428 -12.06 -7.30 23.92
N VAL A 429 -11.87 -8.26 24.84
CA VAL A 429 -12.57 -9.53 24.77
C VAL A 429 -14.04 -9.19 24.93
N VAL A 430 -14.83 -9.39 23.86
CA VAL A 430 -16.28 -9.37 23.99
C VAL A 430 -16.60 -10.57 24.87
N SER A 431 -16.80 -10.31 26.16
CA SER A 431 -17.35 -11.30 27.09
C SER A 431 -18.69 -11.71 26.50
N GLY A 432 -18.75 -12.90 25.90
CA GLY A 432 -19.99 -13.51 25.46
C GLY A 432 -20.86 -13.68 26.69
N GLY A 433 -21.80 -12.75 26.89
CA GLY A 433 -22.89 -12.93 27.81
C GLY A 433 -23.69 -14.14 27.35
N SER A 434 -23.62 -15.20 28.14
CA SER A 434 -24.55 -16.33 28.10
C SER A 434 -25.92 -15.90 28.58
#